data_AF-I5B5U9-F1
#
_entry.id   AF-I5B5U9-F1
#
_cell.length_a   1.000
_cell.length_b   1.000
_cell.length_c   1.000
_cell.angle_alpha   90.00
_cell.angle_beta   90.00
_cell.angle_gamma   90.00
#
_symmetry.space_group_name_H-M   'P 1'
#
loop_
_entity.id
_entity.type
_entity.pdbx_description
1 polymer ?
#
loop_
_entity_poly.entity_id
_entity_poly.type
_entity_poly.pdbx_seq_one_letter_code
_entity_poly.pdbx_strand_id
1 'polypeptide(L)'
;MAQYTESTSEVVDTLKDSGLSEETSSAIAALLENNSTAGQTTIQAYDGMPPDDGTVILSVGSGQTLSEDPGTPIIIMDADAPPATVALDTNTSARIFVAGSGDDRITTTGDGNVSIETGGGNDTVITGNGEDEVIVTGGGNSSIATGSGDDTITLTGNGTPTIDAGDGNDVIIVNTDQGSATVDGGTGFDDAYVHDSRSEHSITIEDGIVTLNSAPIQLENVEVVQYNDGISILADGASEAVVGRLYEVLFDREADLGGLEFWLGKLEDGDSLQHIAASMMASEEYLSQNGSQTNSEFIDSLYEGILGREADTEGKEFWLNKMSEGMSQAAVVSGFANSDEAHLKGIDGTEYVINMNSEFLDNLYDSTFEREADTEGKEFWLGKISEGMSQAEVAAHFAESDEAVQLMGINGTQYVIDIDSGQ
;
A
#
# COMPACT_ATOMS: atom_id res chain seq x y z
N MET A 1 -42.96 -3.41 14.60
CA MET A 1 -42.11 -4.61 14.52
C MET A 1 -42.82 -5.78 13.83
N ALA A 2 -42.48 -6.04 12.56
CA ALA A 2 -42.63 -7.39 12.02
C ALA A 2 -41.34 -8.13 12.40
N GLN A 3 -41.46 -9.08 13.32
CA GLN A 3 -40.35 -9.90 13.79
C GLN A 3 -40.72 -11.35 13.51
N TYR A 4 -39.78 -12.12 12.98
CA TYR A 4 -39.93 -13.55 12.80
C TYR A 4 -38.64 -14.27 13.16
N THR A 5 -38.78 -15.55 13.46
CA THR A 5 -37.66 -16.44 13.78
C THR A 5 -37.52 -17.48 12.71
N GLU A 6 -36.31 -17.75 12.28
CA GLU A 6 -35.98 -18.73 11.26
C GLU A 6 -34.85 -19.64 11.75
N SER A 7 -34.70 -20.83 11.16
CA SER A 7 -33.55 -21.69 11.48
C SER A 7 -32.27 -20.97 11.10
N THR A 8 -31.27 -20.99 11.98
CA THR A 8 -29.96 -20.36 11.69
C THR A 8 -29.35 -20.88 10.39
N SER A 9 -29.52 -22.18 10.11
CA SER A 9 -29.08 -22.78 8.84
C SER A 9 -29.81 -22.20 7.62
N GLU A 10 -31.13 -21.98 7.72
CA GLU A 10 -31.95 -21.45 6.62
C GLU A 10 -31.62 -19.97 6.35
N VAL A 11 -31.33 -19.20 7.42
CA VAL A 11 -30.86 -17.81 7.30
C VAL A 11 -29.52 -17.74 6.60
N VAL A 12 -28.54 -18.55 7.01
CA VAL A 12 -27.21 -18.59 6.37
C VAL A 12 -27.31 -19.03 4.92
N ASP A 13 -28.12 -20.04 4.60
CA ASP A 13 -28.32 -20.50 3.23
C ASP A 13 -28.96 -19.40 2.36
N THR A 14 -29.94 -18.67 2.88
CA THR A 14 -30.59 -17.55 2.17
C THR A 14 -29.63 -16.40 1.90
N LEU A 15 -28.76 -16.08 2.85
CA LEU A 15 -27.74 -15.03 2.71
C LEU A 15 -26.63 -15.42 1.73
N LYS A 16 -26.27 -16.71 1.66
CA LYS A 16 -25.35 -17.21 0.62
C LYS A 16 -25.97 -17.09 -0.77
N ASP A 17 -27.27 -17.42 -0.89
CA ASP A 17 -28.00 -17.32 -2.14
C ASP A 17 -28.21 -15.86 -2.61
N SER A 18 -28.03 -14.85 -1.73
CA SER A 18 -28.11 -13.44 -2.10
C SER A 18 -26.85 -12.88 -2.74
N GLY A 19 -25.81 -13.70 -2.91
CA GLY A 19 -24.56 -13.30 -3.58
C GLY A 19 -23.51 -12.73 -2.65
N LEU A 20 -23.66 -12.94 -1.33
CA LEU A 20 -22.62 -12.62 -0.36
C LEU A 20 -21.34 -13.43 -0.62
N SER A 21 -20.20 -12.86 -0.29
CA SER A 21 -18.93 -13.57 -0.27
C SER A 21 -18.97 -14.76 0.70
N GLU A 22 -18.14 -15.76 0.43
CA GLU A 22 -18.02 -16.94 1.30
C GLU A 22 -17.47 -16.57 2.68
N GLU A 23 -16.65 -15.52 2.76
CA GLU A 23 -16.08 -14.95 3.97
C GLU A 23 -17.14 -14.30 4.85
N THR A 24 -17.86 -13.29 4.34
CA THR A 24 -18.99 -12.65 5.06
C THR A 24 -20.03 -13.69 5.49
N SER A 25 -20.35 -14.63 4.60
CA SER A 25 -21.29 -15.72 4.93
C SER A 25 -20.79 -16.60 6.07
N SER A 26 -19.48 -16.86 6.14
CA SER A 26 -18.86 -17.66 7.19
C SER A 26 -18.77 -16.89 8.51
N ALA A 27 -18.46 -15.59 8.46
CA ALA A 27 -18.46 -14.70 9.62
C ALA A 27 -19.87 -14.60 10.25
N ILE A 28 -20.90 -14.40 9.42
CA ILE A 28 -22.30 -14.44 9.84
C ILE A 28 -22.64 -15.79 10.48
N ALA A 29 -22.26 -16.91 9.84
CA ALA A 29 -22.53 -18.24 10.39
C ALA A 29 -21.88 -18.46 11.76
N ALA A 30 -20.60 -18.13 11.93
CA ALA A 30 -19.89 -18.24 13.20
C ALA A 30 -20.51 -17.36 14.29
N LEU A 31 -20.93 -16.14 13.94
CA LEU A 31 -21.56 -15.23 14.88
C LEU A 31 -22.94 -15.73 15.33
N LEU A 32 -23.75 -16.23 14.39
CA LEU A 32 -25.07 -16.80 14.69
C LEU A 32 -24.95 -18.11 15.49
N GLU A 33 -23.96 -18.96 15.22
CA GLU A 33 -23.72 -20.18 16.01
C GLU A 33 -23.43 -19.86 17.48
N ASN A 34 -22.60 -18.85 17.74
CA ASN A 34 -22.20 -18.47 19.10
C ASN A 34 -23.31 -17.79 19.91
N ASN A 35 -24.32 -17.22 19.24
CA ASN A 35 -25.35 -16.43 19.91
C ASN A 35 -26.80 -16.91 19.66
N SER A 36 -27.01 -17.97 18.87
CA SER A 36 -28.34 -18.52 18.65
C SER A 36 -28.87 -19.21 19.90
N THR A 37 -30.16 -19.00 20.17
CA THR A 37 -30.87 -19.76 21.21
C THR A 37 -31.61 -20.91 20.55
N ALA A 38 -31.25 -22.15 20.90
CA ALA A 38 -31.84 -23.36 20.33
C ALA A 38 -31.74 -23.46 18.79
N GLY A 39 -30.71 -22.85 18.19
CA GLY A 39 -30.48 -22.88 16.74
C GLY A 39 -31.40 -21.96 15.93
N GLN A 40 -32.15 -21.05 16.58
CA GLN A 40 -32.99 -20.07 15.91
C GLN A 40 -32.37 -18.68 15.92
N THR A 41 -32.57 -17.95 14.83
CA THR A 41 -32.15 -16.55 14.65
C THR A 41 -33.37 -15.66 14.50
N THR A 42 -33.32 -14.48 15.10
CA THR A 42 -34.38 -13.47 15.02
C THR A 42 -34.06 -12.46 13.92
N ILE A 43 -35.03 -12.19 13.04
CA ILE A 43 -34.94 -11.15 12.01
C ILE A 43 -36.00 -10.08 12.31
N GLN A 44 -35.57 -8.82 12.29
CA GLN A 44 -36.42 -7.66 12.56
C GLN A 44 -36.22 -6.57 11.52
N ALA A 45 -37.32 -6.05 10.97
CA ALA A 45 -37.29 -4.84 10.16
C ALA A 45 -37.16 -3.59 11.05
N TYR A 46 -36.27 -2.67 10.67
CA TYR A 46 -36.05 -1.40 11.36
C TYR A 46 -37.29 -0.51 11.21
N ASP A 47 -37.84 -0.06 12.33
CA ASP A 47 -39.03 0.79 12.40
C ASP A 47 -38.77 2.11 13.15
N GLY A 48 -37.50 2.52 13.26
CA GLY A 48 -37.06 3.73 13.95
C GLY A 48 -36.78 3.54 15.44
N MET A 49 -36.89 2.31 15.96
CA MET A 49 -36.54 1.95 17.33
C MET A 49 -35.54 0.79 17.32
N PRO A 50 -34.51 0.80 18.18
CA PRO A 50 -33.59 -0.33 18.31
C PRO A 50 -34.33 -1.60 18.79
N PRO A 51 -33.90 -2.80 18.37
CA PRO A 51 -34.47 -4.06 18.82
C PRO A 51 -34.24 -4.28 20.33
N ASP A 52 -35.09 -5.09 20.95
CA ASP A 52 -34.84 -5.56 22.33
C ASP A 52 -33.62 -6.52 22.35
N ASP A 53 -32.77 -6.43 23.38
CA ASP A 53 -31.48 -7.15 23.52
C ASP A 53 -31.48 -8.61 23.02
N GLY A 54 -30.44 -8.97 22.24
CA GLY A 54 -30.15 -10.33 21.76
C GLY A 54 -29.46 -10.32 20.38
N THR A 55 -29.06 -11.48 19.87
CA THR A 55 -28.59 -11.57 18.48
C THR A 55 -29.76 -11.52 17.52
N VAL A 56 -30.02 -10.31 17.05
CA VAL A 56 -31.03 -9.98 16.05
C VAL A 56 -30.31 -9.55 14.78
N ILE A 57 -30.77 -10.02 13.63
CA ILE A 57 -30.44 -9.43 12.34
C ILE A 57 -31.40 -8.27 12.11
N LEU A 58 -30.86 -7.06 11.96
CA LEU A 58 -31.65 -5.86 11.71
C LEU A 58 -31.67 -5.56 10.21
N SER A 59 -32.85 -5.57 9.60
CA SER A 59 -33.04 -5.16 8.21
C SER A 59 -33.43 -3.68 8.15
N VAL A 60 -32.57 -2.86 7.57
CA VAL A 60 -32.81 -1.43 7.31
C VAL A 60 -33.37 -1.29 5.90
N GLY A 61 -34.62 -0.86 5.80
CA GLY A 61 -35.31 -0.74 4.54
C GLY A 61 -34.96 0.55 3.78
N SER A 62 -35.33 0.54 2.51
CA SER A 62 -35.29 1.68 1.58
C SER A 62 -35.60 3.05 2.22
N GLY A 63 -34.67 4.01 2.07
CA GLY A 63 -34.83 5.39 2.52
C GLY A 63 -34.86 5.60 4.04
N GLN A 64 -34.48 4.58 4.83
CA GLN A 64 -34.34 4.69 6.28
C GLN A 64 -32.93 5.10 6.68
N THR A 65 -32.82 5.76 7.84
CA THR A 65 -31.56 6.12 8.47
C THR A 65 -31.47 5.49 9.85
N LEU A 66 -30.47 4.65 10.07
CA LEU A 66 -30.11 4.13 11.38
C LEU A 66 -28.93 4.95 11.92
N SER A 67 -29.11 5.63 13.06
CA SER A 67 -28.10 6.54 13.63
C SER A 67 -27.75 6.30 15.10
N GLU A 68 -28.44 5.36 15.75
CA GLU A 68 -28.19 4.95 17.12
C GLU A 68 -27.79 3.47 17.09
N ASP A 69 -26.79 3.09 17.90
CA ASP A 69 -26.34 1.69 17.97
C ASP A 69 -27.50 0.80 18.44
N PRO A 70 -27.98 -0.13 17.59
CA PRO A 70 -29.06 -1.03 17.96
C PRO A 70 -28.61 -2.13 18.92
N GLY A 71 -27.31 -2.23 19.25
CA GLY A 71 -26.75 -3.33 20.03
C GLY A 71 -26.73 -4.66 19.27
N THR A 72 -27.11 -4.64 17.99
CA THR A 72 -27.22 -5.82 17.13
C THR A 72 -25.90 -6.06 16.39
N PRO A 73 -25.46 -7.32 16.24
CA PRO A 73 -24.20 -7.64 15.57
C PRO A 73 -24.25 -7.63 14.04
N ILE A 74 -25.43 -7.81 13.42
CA ILE A 74 -25.59 -7.91 11.96
C ILE A 74 -26.68 -6.96 11.47
N ILE A 75 -26.34 -6.10 10.50
CA ILE A 75 -27.23 -5.12 9.88
C ILE A 75 -27.27 -5.37 8.38
N ILE A 76 -28.46 -5.59 7.82
CA ILE A 76 -28.69 -5.79 6.39
C ILE A 76 -29.44 -4.57 5.85
N MET A 77 -28.92 -3.95 4.81
CA MET A 77 -29.55 -2.87 4.06
C MET A 77 -30.25 -3.46 2.82
N ASP A 78 -31.54 -3.18 2.66
CA ASP A 78 -32.39 -3.76 1.61
C ASP A 78 -32.13 -3.12 0.23
N ALA A 79 -32.02 -3.97 -0.80
CA ALA A 79 -31.42 -3.74 -2.10
C ALA A 79 -32.29 -3.12 -3.20
N ASP A 80 -33.61 -2.98 -2.99
CA ASP A 80 -34.55 -2.84 -4.12
C ASP A 80 -35.18 -1.44 -4.36
N ALA A 81 -34.71 -0.35 -3.71
CA ALA A 81 -34.81 1.09 -4.10
C ALA A 81 -34.44 2.02 -2.90
N PRO A 82 -34.47 3.39 -3.04
CA PRO A 82 -33.46 4.42 -2.66
C PRO A 82 -32.44 4.15 -1.52
N PRO A 83 -31.34 4.94 -1.48
CA PRO A 83 -30.24 4.82 -0.51
C PRO A 83 -30.68 4.51 0.92
N ALA A 84 -30.17 3.42 1.49
CA ALA A 84 -30.17 3.23 2.94
C ALA A 84 -29.00 4.03 3.55
N THR A 85 -29.15 4.47 4.79
CA THR A 85 -28.06 5.13 5.52
C THR A 85 -27.89 4.53 6.90
N VAL A 86 -26.66 4.14 7.23
CA VAL A 86 -26.27 3.68 8.56
C VAL A 86 -25.12 4.55 9.05
N ALA A 87 -25.25 5.07 10.27
CA ALA A 87 -24.28 5.95 10.92
C ALA A 87 -24.11 5.54 12.40
N LEU A 88 -23.10 4.74 12.73
CA LEU A 88 -22.97 4.12 14.06
C LEU A 88 -21.63 4.44 14.73
N ASP A 89 -21.62 4.34 16.06
CA ASP A 89 -20.40 4.24 16.88
C ASP A 89 -20.24 2.76 17.28
N THR A 90 -19.16 2.12 16.84
CA THR A 90 -18.91 0.67 16.97
C THR A 90 -17.93 0.31 18.09
N ASN A 91 -17.61 1.25 18.99
CA ASN A 91 -16.67 1.10 20.13
C ASN A 91 -16.83 -0.14 21.03
N THR A 92 -17.94 -0.89 20.95
CA THR A 92 -18.29 -1.92 21.94
C THR A 92 -18.33 -3.35 21.40
N SER A 93 -18.40 -3.58 20.09
CA SER A 93 -18.47 -4.93 19.49
C SER A 93 -18.40 -4.90 17.97
N ALA A 94 -17.74 -5.90 17.38
CA ALA A 94 -17.70 -6.07 15.94
C ALA A 94 -19.10 -6.10 15.31
N ARG A 95 -19.20 -5.57 14.09
CA ARG A 95 -20.44 -5.46 13.32
C ARG A 95 -20.24 -5.99 11.92
N ILE A 96 -21.28 -6.64 11.40
CA ILE A 96 -21.35 -7.02 9.99
C ILE A 96 -22.42 -6.17 9.31
N PHE A 97 -22.05 -5.47 8.25
CA PHE A 97 -22.95 -4.71 7.40
C PHE A 97 -23.04 -5.37 6.03
N VAL A 98 -24.26 -5.57 5.54
CA VAL A 98 -24.52 -6.10 4.20
C VAL A 98 -25.35 -5.09 3.45
N ALA A 99 -24.82 -4.54 2.35
CA ALA A 99 -25.54 -3.62 1.49
C ALA A 99 -26.18 -4.31 0.27
N GLY A 100 -27.12 -3.61 -0.36
CA GLY A 100 -27.90 -4.12 -1.47
C GLY A 100 -27.44 -3.57 -2.82
N SER A 101 -28.32 -3.51 -3.81
CA SER A 101 -28.01 -2.92 -5.14
C SER A 101 -28.26 -1.40 -5.24
N GLY A 102 -28.52 -0.76 -4.10
CA GLY A 102 -28.78 0.68 -4.01
C GLY A 102 -27.48 1.47 -3.81
N ASP A 103 -27.54 2.78 -3.99
CA ASP A 103 -26.42 3.66 -3.63
C ASP A 103 -26.43 3.87 -2.11
N ASP A 104 -25.82 2.98 -1.34
CA ASP A 104 -25.94 2.96 0.12
C ASP A 104 -24.86 3.80 0.82
N ARG A 105 -25.16 4.29 2.03
CA ARG A 105 -24.20 5.05 2.84
C ARG A 105 -23.98 4.38 4.19
N ILE A 106 -22.77 3.96 4.45
CA ILE A 106 -22.33 3.36 5.71
C ILE A 106 -21.27 4.28 6.31
N THR A 107 -21.47 4.68 7.57
CA THR A 107 -20.49 5.44 8.33
C THR A 107 -20.39 4.81 9.70
N THR A 108 -19.23 4.30 10.06
CA THR A 108 -18.93 3.85 11.42
C THR A 108 -17.90 4.78 12.05
N THR A 109 -17.84 4.78 13.38
CA THR A 109 -16.92 5.58 14.19
C THR A 109 -16.54 4.77 15.44
N GLY A 110 -15.47 5.15 16.14
CA GLY A 110 -15.00 4.41 17.30
C GLY A 110 -13.97 3.34 16.92
N ASP A 111 -13.53 2.55 17.89
CA ASP A 111 -12.34 1.67 17.79
C ASP A 111 -12.69 0.19 17.55
N GLY A 112 -13.92 -0.11 17.12
CA GLY A 112 -14.39 -1.49 16.99
C GLY A 112 -14.42 -1.95 15.54
N ASN A 113 -13.71 -3.03 15.25
CA ASN A 113 -13.61 -3.67 13.93
C ASN A 113 -14.98 -3.93 13.28
N VAL A 114 -15.12 -3.61 12.01
CA VAL A 114 -16.33 -3.86 11.21
C VAL A 114 -16.01 -4.67 9.97
N SER A 115 -16.95 -5.52 9.56
CA SER A 115 -16.91 -6.20 8.26
C SER A 115 -18.09 -5.70 7.44
N ILE A 116 -17.81 -5.15 6.27
CA ILE A 116 -18.76 -4.50 5.39
C ILE A 116 -18.68 -5.16 4.03
N GLU A 117 -19.79 -5.72 3.56
CA GLU A 117 -19.92 -6.13 2.17
C GLU A 117 -20.89 -5.20 1.46
N THR A 118 -20.38 -4.41 0.50
CA THR A 118 -21.21 -3.59 -0.37
C THR A 118 -21.82 -4.45 -1.45
N GLY A 119 -23.04 -4.15 -1.89
CA GLY A 119 -23.62 -4.76 -3.07
C GLY A 119 -23.29 -3.94 -4.32
N GLY A 120 -24.21 -3.87 -5.28
CA GLY A 120 -24.05 -2.98 -6.44
C GLY A 120 -24.56 -1.57 -6.15
N GLY A 121 -24.28 -0.61 -7.03
CA GLY A 121 -24.59 0.81 -6.79
C GLY A 121 -23.32 1.60 -6.50
N ASN A 122 -23.46 2.91 -6.34
CA ASN A 122 -22.37 3.79 -5.93
C ASN A 122 -22.44 4.00 -4.43
N ASP A 123 -21.80 3.10 -3.69
CA ASP A 123 -21.84 3.13 -2.24
C ASP A 123 -20.86 4.15 -1.67
N THR A 124 -21.14 4.63 -0.47
CA THR A 124 -20.15 5.36 0.33
C THR A 124 -19.95 4.65 1.65
N VAL A 125 -18.74 4.14 1.86
CA VAL A 125 -18.32 3.49 3.10
C VAL A 125 -17.27 4.39 3.76
N ILE A 126 -17.51 4.73 5.03
CA ILE A 126 -16.52 5.38 5.88
C ILE A 126 -16.44 4.57 7.17
N THR A 127 -15.28 4.05 7.54
CA THR A 127 -15.14 3.32 8.80
C THR A 127 -14.49 4.15 9.91
N GLY A 128 -14.43 3.57 11.11
CA GLY A 128 -13.79 4.15 12.28
C GLY A 128 -12.35 3.67 12.40
N ASN A 129 -11.83 3.62 13.61
CA ASN A 129 -10.59 2.90 13.87
C ASN A 129 -10.90 1.41 14.11
N GLY A 130 -9.86 0.57 14.06
CA GLY A 130 -9.96 -0.87 14.20
C GLY A 130 -9.38 -1.55 12.98
N GLU A 131 -9.26 -2.88 13.02
CA GLU A 131 -8.91 -3.67 11.83
C GLU A 131 -10.22 -4.01 11.12
N ASP A 132 -10.58 -3.20 10.13
CA ASP A 132 -11.82 -3.26 9.38
C ASP A 132 -11.65 -4.05 8.07
N GLU A 133 -12.75 -4.66 7.63
CA GLU A 133 -12.83 -5.40 6.38
C GLU A 133 -13.92 -4.79 5.50
N VAL A 134 -13.57 -4.41 4.27
CA VAL A 134 -14.52 -3.85 3.30
C VAL A 134 -14.45 -4.63 1.99
N ILE A 135 -15.51 -5.36 1.66
CA ILE A 135 -15.66 -6.08 0.40
C ILE A 135 -16.57 -5.27 -0.51
N VAL A 136 -16.03 -4.77 -1.62
CA VAL A 136 -16.77 -4.03 -2.63
C VAL A 136 -17.18 -4.98 -3.75
N THR A 137 -18.47 -5.27 -3.83
CA THR A 137 -19.04 -6.16 -4.87
C THR A 137 -19.83 -5.38 -5.92
N GLY A 138 -20.47 -6.11 -6.85
CA GLY A 138 -21.40 -5.52 -7.80
C GLY A 138 -20.74 -4.58 -8.83
N GLY A 139 -21.55 -3.70 -9.42
CA GLY A 139 -21.05 -2.66 -10.32
C GLY A 139 -21.41 -1.28 -9.78
N GLY A 140 -20.54 -0.31 -9.99
CA GLY A 140 -20.73 1.08 -9.54
C GLY A 140 -19.43 1.74 -9.11
N ASN A 141 -19.50 3.01 -8.76
CA ASN A 141 -18.35 3.84 -8.45
C ASN A 141 -18.38 4.17 -6.96
N SER A 142 -18.08 3.17 -6.13
CA SER A 142 -18.12 3.31 -4.69
C SER A 142 -16.95 4.15 -4.17
N SER A 143 -17.17 4.90 -3.10
CA SER A 143 -16.15 5.64 -2.37
C SER A 143 -15.96 5.01 -1.00
N ILE A 144 -14.75 4.55 -0.73
CA ILE A 144 -14.37 3.84 0.49
C ILE A 144 -13.30 4.68 1.17
N ALA A 145 -13.47 4.94 2.45
CA ALA A 145 -12.46 5.53 3.30
C ALA A 145 -12.43 4.75 4.62
N THR A 146 -11.32 4.10 4.94
CA THR A 146 -11.14 3.46 6.25
C THR A 146 -10.38 4.40 7.19
N GLY A 147 -10.31 4.03 8.48
CA GLY A 147 -9.77 4.91 9.52
C GLY A 147 -8.36 4.54 9.90
N SER A 148 -8.10 4.35 11.19
CA SER A 148 -6.80 3.84 11.65
C SER A 148 -6.89 2.35 12.01
N GLY A 149 -5.86 1.56 11.73
CA GLY A 149 -5.78 0.12 11.98
C GLY A 149 -5.38 -0.60 10.70
N ASP A 150 -4.98 -1.86 10.81
CA ASP A 150 -4.56 -2.64 9.65
C ASP A 150 -5.82 -3.18 8.95
N ASP A 151 -6.25 -2.51 7.90
CA ASP A 151 -7.52 -2.74 7.21
C ASP A 151 -7.36 -3.68 5.99
N THR A 152 -8.44 -4.32 5.58
CA THR A 152 -8.48 -5.15 4.37
C THR A 152 -9.62 -4.72 3.46
N ILE A 153 -9.29 -4.25 2.26
CA ILE A 153 -10.26 -3.86 1.23
C ILE A 153 -10.19 -4.82 0.04
N THR A 154 -11.29 -5.51 -0.26
CA THR A 154 -11.38 -6.44 -1.38
C THR A 154 -12.27 -5.91 -2.49
N LEU A 155 -11.73 -5.81 -3.69
CA LEU A 155 -12.44 -5.42 -4.90
C LEU A 155 -12.80 -6.64 -5.74
N THR A 156 -14.09 -6.98 -5.78
CA THR A 156 -14.63 -8.09 -6.60
C THR A 156 -15.57 -7.62 -7.72
N GLY A 157 -16.04 -6.37 -7.61
CA GLY A 157 -16.96 -5.76 -8.56
C GLY A 157 -16.32 -5.29 -9.86
N ASN A 158 -17.15 -5.00 -10.87
CA ASN A 158 -16.71 -4.45 -12.17
C ASN A 158 -16.80 -2.92 -12.27
N GLY A 159 -16.87 -2.28 -11.10
CA GLY A 159 -17.03 -0.85 -10.91
C GLY A 159 -15.76 -0.03 -11.10
N THR A 160 -15.85 1.25 -10.75
CA THR A 160 -14.68 2.12 -10.62
C THR A 160 -14.56 2.75 -9.24
N PRO A 161 -14.19 1.97 -8.20
CA PRO A 161 -14.13 2.49 -6.84
C PRO A 161 -12.94 3.42 -6.62
N THR A 162 -13.10 4.33 -5.66
CA THR A 162 -12.03 5.14 -5.08
C THR A 162 -11.85 4.75 -3.62
N ILE A 163 -10.63 4.39 -3.23
CA ILE A 163 -10.27 3.91 -1.90
C ILE A 163 -9.23 4.85 -1.29
N ASP A 164 -9.43 5.13 0.00
CA ASP A 164 -8.48 5.73 0.93
C ASP A 164 -8.40 4.77 2.12
N ALA A 165 -7.27 4.07 2.30
CA ALA A 165 -7.13 3.01 3.30
C ALA A 165 -6.78 3.55 4.71
N GLY A 166 -6.32 4.81 4.80
CA GLY A 166 -6.18 5.52 6.06
C GLY A 166 -4.82 5.31 6.73
N ASP A 167 -4.80 5.10 8.06
CA ASP A 167 -3.55 4.88 8.79
C ASP A 167 -3.43 3.40 9.16
N GLY A 168 -2.35 2.71 8.82
CA GLY A 168 -2.20 1.30 9.15
C GLY A 168 -1.34 0.60 8.12
N ASN A 169 -1.13 -0.70 8.31
CA ASN A 169 -0.57 -1.52 7.25
C ASN A 169 -1.72 -2.22 6.52
N ASP A 170 -2.18 -1.62 5.43
CA ASP A 170 -3.43 -2.02 4.78
C ASP A 170 -3.22 -3.01 3.64
N VAL A 171 -4.22 -3.86 3.42
CA VAL A 171 -4.23 -4.85 2.36
C VAL A 171 -5.35 -4.56 1.37
N ILE A 172 -4.99 -4.25 0.13
CA ILE A 172 -5.93 -4.00 -0.96
C ILE A 172 -5.91 -5.15 -1.95
N ILE A 173 -6.93 -5.99 -1.89
CA ILE A 173 -7.07 -7.15 -2.76
C ILE A 173 -7.80 -6.75 -4.03
N VAL A 174 -7.13 -6.85 -5.18
CA VAL A 174 -7.68 -6.45 -6.47
C VAL A 174 -7.83 -7.63 -7.42
N ASN A 175 -9.06 -7.84 -7.91
CA ASN A 175 -9.34 -8.79 -8.98
C ASN A 175 -9.31 -8.07 -10.35
N THR A 176 -8.22 -8.22 -11.09
CA THR A 176 -7.88 -7.46 -12.30
C THR A 176 -8.70 -7.81 -13.56
N ASP A 177 -9.60 -8.80 -13.47
CA ASP A 177 -10.42 -9.23 -14.60
C ASP A 177 -11.64 -8.33 -14.85
N GLN A 178 -11.94 -7.36 -13.98
CA GLN A 178 -13.15 -6.53 -14.03
C GLN A 178 -12.91 -5.12 -13.45
N GLY A 179 -13.17 -4.05 -14.21
CA GLY A 179 -13.23 -2.68 -13.67
C GLY A 179 -11.97 -1.82 -13.84
N SER A 180 -11.79 -0.83 -12.97
CA SER A 180 -10.59 0.01 -12.79
C SER A 180 -10.67 0.62 -11.38
N ALA A 181 -9.58 0.91 -10.69
CA ALA A 181 -9.67 1.50 -9.34
C ALA A 181 -8.68 2.65 -9.14
N THR A 182 -8.95 3.50 -8.15
CA THR A 182 -7.97 4.43 -7.60
C THR A 182 -7.84 4.11 -6.12
N VAL A 183 -6.62 3.81 -5.69
CA VAL A 183 -6.30 3.37 -4.33
C VAL A 183 -5.23 4.30 -3.80
N ASP A 184 -5.51 4.88 -2.65
CA ASP A 184 -4.55 5.52 -1.78
C ASP A 184 -4.41 4.62 -0.55
N GLY A 185 -3.22 4.05 -0.31
CA GLY A 185 -2.94 3.24 0.89
C GLY A 185 -2.84 4.08 2.17
N GLY A 186 -2.56 5.38 2.04
CA GLY A 186 -2.48 6.27 3.18
C GLY A 186 -1.12 6.21 3.89
N THR A 187 -1.10 5.99 5.20
CA THR A 187 0.15 5.94 5.98
C THR A 187 0.41 4.57 6.55
N GLY A 188 1.63 4.07 6.38
CA GLY A 188 2.08 2.79 6.92
C GLY A 188 2.73 1.98 5.81
N PHE A 189 2.71 0.66 5.93
CA PHE A 189 3.21 -0.24 4.90
C PHE A 189 2.04 -0.97 4.25
N ASP A 190 1.72 -0.57 3.03
CA ASP A 190 0.51 -0.97 2.33
C ASP A 190 0.82 -1.95 1.19
N ASP A 191 -0.02 -2.96 1.07
CA ASP A 191 0.09 -4.01 0.05
C ASP A 191 -1.12 -4.04 -0.87
N ALA A 192 -0.86 -4.02 -2.17
CA ALA A 192 -1.86 -4.32 -3.18
C ALA A 192 -1.69 -5.77 -3.67
N TYR A 193 -2.60 -6.65 -3.28
CA TYR A 193 -2.58 -8.04 -3.72
C TYR A 193 -3.39 -8.28 -4.98
N VAL A 194 -2.69 -8.73 -6.03
CA VAL A 194 -3.26 -9.06 -7.32
C VAL A 194 -3.26 -10.57 -7.51
N HIS A 195 -4.45 -11.16 -7.60
CA HIS A 195 -4.66 -12.60 -7.71
C HIS A 195 -4.28 -13.19 -9.09
N ASP A 196 -3.19 -12.75 -9.70
CA ASP A 196 -2.69 -13.21 -11.00
C ASP A 196 -1.16 -13.37 -11.01
N SER A 197 -0.58 -13.84 -12.11
CA SER A 197 0.86 -13.83 -12.34
C SER A 197 1.33 -12.42 -12.70
N ARG A 198 2.44 -12.00 -12.11
CA ARG A 198 3.11 -10.73 -12.42
C ARG A 198 3.39 -10.56 -13.91
N SER A 199 3.70 -11.65 -14.62
CA SER A 199 4.03 -11.62 -16.05
C SER A 199 2.83 -11.27 -16.96
N GLU A 200 1.61 -11.36 -16.44
CA GLU A 200 0.39 -10.96 -17.15
C GLU A 200 0.09 -9.46 -16.98
N HIS A 201 0.88 -8.78 -16.16
CA HIS A 201 0.64 -7.42 -15.72
C HIS A 201 1.84 -6.54 -16.06
N SER A 202 1.60 -5.23 -16.15
CA SER A 202 2.69 -4.26 -16.33
C SER A 202 2.39 -3.02 -15.53
N ILE A 203 3.42 -2.51 -14.87
CA ILE A 203 3.36 -1.29 -14.11
C ILE A 203 3.91 -0.16 -14.98
N THR A 204 3.19 0.96 -15.01
CA THR A 204 3.64 2.20 -15.63
C THR A 204 3.55 3.32 -14.62
N ILE A 205 4.56 4.19 -14.59
CA ILE A 205 4.51 5.41 -13.78
C ILE A 205 4.40 6.60 -14.71
N GLU A 206 3.36 7.41 -14.53
CA GLU A 206 3.20 8.69 -15.23
C GLU A 206 2.84 9.75 -14.18
N ASP A 207 3.59 10.84 -14.14
CA ASP A 207 3.39 11.95 -13.19
C ASP A 207 3.35 11.55 -11.69
N GLY A 208 4.06 10.46 -11.33
CA GLY A 208 4.09 9.92 -9.97
C GLY A 208 2.95 8.96 -9.64
N ILE A 209 1.99 8.78 -10.54
CA ILE A 209 0.89 7.82 -10.40
C ILE A 209 1.36 6.46 -10.90
N VAL A 210 1.30 5.45 -10.03
CA VAL A 210 1.59 4.06 -10.39
C VAL A 210 0.31 3.46 -10.99
N THR A 211 0.38 3.02 -12.25
CA THR A 211 -0.74 2.34 -12.92
C THR A 211 -0.40 0.89 -13.20
N LEU A 212 -1.17 -0.03 -12.62
CA LEU A 212 -1.19 -1.44 -13.00
C LEU A 212 -2.14 -1.62 -14.19
N ASN A 213 -1.61 -1.97 -15.36
CA ASN A 213 -2.36 -1.95 -16.63
C ASN A 213 -3.44 -3.03 -16.79
N SER A 214 -3.62 -3.88 -15.79
CA SER A 214 -4.61 -4.95 -15.77
C SER A 214 -5.88 -4.41 -15.14
N ALA A 215 -6.85 -3.98 -15.97
CA ALA A 215 -8.01 -3.20 -15.53
C ALA A 215 -7.56 -1.96 -14.73
N PRO A 216 -7.16 -0.85 -15.40
CA PRO A 216 -6.19 0.12 -14.89
C PRO A 216 -6.46 0.50 -13.42
N ILE A 217 -5.58 0.05 -12.54
CA ILE A 217 -5.60 0.42 -11.12
C ILE A 217 -4.51 1.45 -10.91
N GLN A 218 -4.90 2.62 -10.42
CA GLN A 218 -4.00 3.66 -9.97
C GLN A 218 -3.73 3.46 -8.48
N LEU A 219 -2.46 3.40 -8.12
CA LEU A 219 -1.97 3.21 -6.77
C LEU A 219 -1.19 4.47 -6.37
N GLU A 220 -1.49 4.99 -5.19
CA GLU A 220 -0.79 6.05 -4.46
C GLU A 220 -0.53 5.54 -3.04
N ASN A 221 0.62 5.90 -2.45
CA ASN A 221 1.03 5.46 -1.11
C ASN A 221 0.84 3.95 -0.89
N VAL A 222 1.42 3.15 -1.79
CA VAL A 222 1.46 1.68 -1.68
C VAL A 222 2.89 1.26 -1.93
N GLU A 223 3.48 0.49 -1.00
CA GLU A 223 4.89 0.11 -1.07
C GLU A 223 5.09 -1.17 -1.89
N VAL A 224 4.09 -2.07 -1.91
CA VAL A 224 4.22 -3.37 -2.58
C VAL A 224 2.99 -3.75 -3.38
N VAL A 225 3.21 -4.24 -4.60
CA VAL A 225 2.22 -5.02 -5.35
C VAL A 225 2.61 -6.49 -5.27
N GLN A 226 1.78 -7.31 -4.61
CA GLN A 226 1.99 -8.75 -4.52
C GLN A 226 1.22 -9.48 -5.62
N TYR A 227 1.82 -10.53 -6.18
CA TYR A 227 1.24 -11.42 -7.18
C TYR A 227 1.32 -12.87 -6.70
N ASN A 228 0.67 -13.80 -7.41
CA ASN A 228 0.75 -15.24 -7.10
C ASN A 228 2.18 -15.82 -7.20
N ASP A 229 3.07 -15.14 -7.94
CA ASP A 229 4.41 -15.64 -8.31
C ASP A 229 5.56 -14.67 -8.01
N GLY A 230 5.33 -13.60 -7.24
CA GLY A 230 6.36 -12.66 -6.80
C GLY A 230 5.78 -11.32 -6.35
N ILE A 231 6.66 -10.33 -6.10
CA ILE A 231 6.25 -8.98 -5.73
C ILE A 231 6.85 -7.92 -6.66
N SER A 232 6.28 -6.73 -6.64
CA SER A 232 6.89 -5.51 -7.17
C SER A 232 6.98 -4.51 -6.04
N ILE A 233 8.18 -3.97 -5.81
CA ILE A 233 8.40 -2.96 -4.78
C ILE A 233 8.26 -1.61 -5.46
N LEU A 234 7.27 -0.84 -5.00
CA LEU A 234 6.99 0.53 -5.41
C LEU A 234 7.78 1.43 -4.47
N ALA A 235 9.02 1.72 -4.85
CA ALA A 235 9.88 2.55 -4.03
C ALA A 235 9.61 4.02 -4.34
N ASP A 236 9.28 4.81 -3.31
CA ASP A 236 9.25 6.26 -3.42
C ASP A 236 10.67 6.79 -3.56
N GLY A 237 11.73 6.10 -3.09
CA GLY A 237 13.11 6.58 -3.22
C GLY A 237 14.15 5.53 -3.57
N ALA A 238 15.35 6.00 -3.96
CA ALA A 238 16.48 5.11 -4.22
C ALA A 238 16.83 4.23 -3.01
N SER A 239 16.72 4.79 -1.80
CA SER A 239 17.02 4.10 -0.54
C SER A 239 16.07 2.93 -0.24
N GLU A 240 14.77 3.09 -0.45
CA GLU A 240 13.78 2.02 -0.26
C GLU A 240 13.99 0.91 -1.30
N ALA A 241 14.28 1.29 -2.54
CA ALA A 241 14.63 0.34 -3.58
C ALA A 241 15.91 -0.45 -3.22
N VAL A 242 16.87 0.19 -2.54
CA VAL A 242 18.06 -0.50 -2.00
C VAL A 242 17.67 -1.54 -0.95
N VAL A 243 16.73 -1.25 -0.06
CA VAL A 243 16.29 -2.20 1.00
C VAL A 243 15.82 -3.51 0.39
N GLY A 244 14.95 -3.45 -0.63
CA GLY A 244 14.55 -4.65 -1.37
C GLY A 244 15.73 -5.35 -2.04
N ARG A 245 16.62 -4.60 -2.70
CA ARG A 245 17.82 -5.18 -3.35
C ARG A 245 18.78 -5.82 -2.36
N LEU A 246 18.86 -5.38 -1.11
CA LEU A 246 19.69 -6.02 -0.09
C LEU A 246 19.29 -7.48 0.13
N TYR A 247 18.02 -7.83 -0.01
CA TYR A 247 17.57 -9.22 0.08
C TYR A 247 18.17 -10.09 -1.03
N GLU A 248 18.10 -9.59 -2.26
CA GLU A 248 18.69 -10.23 -3.43
C GLU A 248 20.21 -10.37 -3.28
N VAL A 249 20.87 -9.28 -2.86
CA VAL A 249 22.33 -9.17 -2.74
C VAL A 249 22.90 -10.10 -1.67
N LEU A 250 22.25 -10.14 -0.50
CA LEU A 250 22.81 -10.80 0.68
C LEU A 250 22.33 -12.24 0.84
N PHE A 251 21.14 -12.56 0.33
CA PHE A 251 20.45 -13.82 0.58
C PHE A 251 20.07 -14.59 -0.68
N ASP A 252 20.19 -13.99 -1.89
CA ASP A 252 19.79 -14.62 -3.16
C ASP A 252 18.31 -15.04 -3.16
N ARG A 253 17.46 -14.19 -2.58
CA ARG A 253 16.01 -14.37 -2.54
C ARG A 253 15.27 -13.03 -2.57
N GLU A 254 14.01 -13.12 -2.92
CA GLU A 254 13.04 -12.06 -2.73
C GLU A 254 12.79 -11.80 -1.24
N ALA A 255 12.49 -10.55 -0.93
CA ALA A 255 12.14 -10.15 0.42
C ALA A 255 10.73 -10.64 0.78
N ASP A 256 10.56 -11.09 2.01
CA ASP A 256 9.23 -11.34 2.58
C ASP A 256 8.61 -10.04 3.08
N LEU A 257 7.27 -9.92 3.04
CA LEU A 257 6.57 -8.67 3.37
C LEU A 257 6.94 -8.12 4.76
N GLY A 258 6.85 -8.95 5.81
CA GLY A 258 7.21 -8.51 7.16
C GLY A 258 8.69 -8.13 7.31
N GLY A 259 9.56 -8.72 6.49
CA GLY A 259 10.95 -8.31 6.38
C GLY A 259 11.11 -6.93 5.74
N LEU A 260 10.43 -6.67 4.61
CA LEU A 260 10.42 -5.36 3.96
C LEU A 260 9.86 -4.28 4.88
N GLU A 261 8.67 -4.50 5.43
CA GLU A 261 8.01 -3.62 6.40
C GLU A 261 8.99 -3.23 7.52
N PHE A 262 9.66 -4.22 8.13
CA PHE A 262 10.60 -3.96 9.21
C PHE A 262 11.77 -3.06 8.78
N TRP A 263 12.38 -3.31 7.62
CA TRP A 263 13.56 -2.56 7.19
C TRP A 263 13.24 -1.19 6.58
N LEU A 264 12.10 -1.07 5.89
CA LEU A 264 11.60 0.22 5.40
C LEU A 264 11.20 1.11 6.58
N GLY A 265 10.49 0.58 7.58
CA GLY A 265 10.23 1.33 8.81
C GLY A 265 11.50 1.74 9.58
N LYS A 266 12.58 0.94 9.52
CA LYS A 266 13.90 1.35 10.06
C LYS A 266 14.52 2.49 9.25
N LEU A 267 14.39 2.46 7.93
CA LEU A 267 14.86 3.52 7.05
C LEU A 267 14.09 4.84 7.30
N GLU A 268 12.77 4.77 7.43
CA GLU A 268 11.89 5.89 7.81
C GLU A 268 12.22 6.46 9.19
N ASP A 269 12.53 5.61 10.16
CA ASP A 269 13.04 6.00 11.50
C ASP A 269 14.42 6.73 11.43
N GLY A 270 15.03 6.82 10.24
CA GLY A 270 16.30 7.49 9.98
C GLY A 270 17.52 6.58 10.11
N ASP A 271 17.35 5.26 10.10
CA ASP A 271 18.48 4.35 10.06
C ASP A 271 19.17 4.38 8.69
N SER A 272 20.49 4.24 8.69
CA SER A 272 21.26 4.32 7.45
C SER A 272 21.23 2.98 6.70
N LEU A 273 21.25 3.01 5.36
CA LEU A 273 21.38 1.79 4.54
C LEU A 273 22.60 0.94 4.93
N GLN A 274 23.68 1.56 5.41
CA GLN A 274 24.86 0.83 5.89
C GLN A 274 24.60 0.12 7.22
N HIS A 275 23.78 0.70 8.12
CA HIS A 275 23.39 0.03 9.36
C HIS A 275 22.42 -1.13 9.07
N ILE A 276 21.45 -0.92 8.19
CA ILE A 276 20.51 -1.95 7.73
C ILE A 276 21.29 -3.12 7.13
N ALA A 277 22.17 -2.87 6.16
CA ALA A 277 23.01 -3.90 5.55
C ALA A 277 23.92 -4.60 6.59
N ALA A 278 24.49 -3.87 7.54
CA ALA A 278 25.27 -4.46 8.61
C ALA A 278 24.44 -5.40 9.50
N SER A 279 23.19 -5.03 9.78
CA SER A 279 22.27 -5.80 10.61
C SER A 279 21.80 -7.06 9.88
N MET A 280 21.49 -6.98 8.59
CA MET A 280 21.20 -8.13 7.74
C MET A 280 22.38 -9.12 7.67
N MET A 281 23.61 -8.63 7.48
CA MET A 281 24.81 -9.48 7.48
C MET A 281 25.13 -10.10 8.85
N ALA A 282 24.67 -9.49 9.94
CA ALA A 282 24.82 -10.03 11.29
C ALA A 282 23.73 -11.07 11.64
N SER A 283 22.72 -11.25 10.78
CA SER A 283 21.65 -12.22 10.97
C SER A 283 22.16 -13.66 10.96
N GLU A 284 21.43 -14.55 11.65
CA GLU A 284 21.73 -16.00 11.61
C GLU A 284 21.60 -16.56 10.19
N GLU A 285 20.63 -16.05 9.41
CA GLU A 285 20.43 -16.41 8.01
C GLU A 285 21.72 -16.17 7.19
N TYR A 286 22.23 -14.94 7.20
CA TYR A 286 23.41 -14.58 6.41
C TYR A 286 24.65 -15.37 6.85
N LEU A 287 24.88 -15.47 8.17
CA LEU A 287 26.01 -16.20 8.72
C LEU A 287 25.95 -17.70 8.41
N SER A 288 24.76 -18.27 8.30
CA SER A 288 24.57 -19.68 7.95
C SER A 288 24.83 -19.98 6.47
N GLN A 289 24.47 -19.05 5.58
CA GLN A 289 24.63 -19.17 4.13
C GLN A 289 26.07 -18.89 3.68
N ASN A 290 26.67 -17.82 4.20
CA ASN A 290 27.95 -17.31 3.71
C ASN A 290 29.16 -17.70 4.58
N GLY A 291 28.93 -18.00 5.87
CA GLY A 291 30.00 -18.34 6.82
C GLY A 291 31.03 -17.21 6.99
N SER A 292 32.24 -17.58 7.42
CA SER A 292 33.35 -16.61 7.52
C SER A 292 34.05 -16.51 6.16
N GLN A 293 33.98 -15.33 5.55
CA GLN A 293 34.66 -15.02 4.28
C GLN A 293 35.81 -14.04 4.50
N THR A 294 36.82 -14.11 3.64
CA THR A 294 37.79 -13.01 3.48
C THR A 294 37.17 -11.87 2.69
N ASN A 295 37.70 -10.64 2.80
CA ASN A 295 37.23 -9.50 2.01
C ASN A 295 37.26 -9.78 0.49
N SER A 296 38.21 -10.59 0.02
CA SER A 296 38.29 -10.97 -1.39
C SER A 296 37.14 -11.88 -1.80
N GLU A 297 36.84 -12.91 -1.01
CA GLU A 297 35.73 -13.84 -1.28
C GLU A 297 34.38 -13.13 -1.16
N PHE A 298 34.25 -12.21 -0.21
CA PHE A 298 33.08 -11.36 -0.04
C PHE A 298 32.82 -10.51 -1.29
N ILE A 299 33.83 -9.79 -1.81
CA ILE A 299 33.66 -8.98 -3.02
C ILE A 299 33.31 -9.87 -4.22
N ASP A 300 33.93 -11.04 -4.37
CA ASP A 300 33.57 -11.98 -5.44
C ASP A 300 32.09 -12.39 -5.37
N SER A 301 31.59 -12.68 -4.17
CA SER A 301 30.18 -13.05 -3.98
C SER A 301 29.19 -11.93 -4.34
N LEU A 302 29.56 -10.66 -4.11
CA LEU A 302 28.72 -9.52 -4.51
C LEU A 302 28.66 -9.35 -6.04
N TYR A 303 29.78 -9.53 -6.75
CA TYR A 303 29.76 -9.49 -8.21
C TYR A 303 28.93 -10.63 -8.82
N GLU A 304 29.07 -11.84 -8.28
CA GLU A 304 28.29 -12.99 -8.76
C GLU A 304 26.80 -12.88 -8.43
N GLY A 305 26.45 -12.52 -7.20
CA GLY A 305 25.06 -12.41 -6.75
C GLY A 305 24.32 -11.24 -7.40
N ILE A 306 24.93 -10.05 -7.39
CA ILE A 306 24.26 -8.81 -7.83
C ILE A 306 24.33 -8.68 -9.35
N LEU A 307 25.53 -8.83 -9.91
CA LEU A 307 25.78 -8.50 -11.31
C LEU A 307 25.72 -9.74 -12.21
N GLY A 308 25.60 -10.94 -11.65
CA GLY A 308 25.58 -12.20 -12.41
C GLY A 308 26.88 -12.43 -13.20
N ARG A 309 27.99 -11.81 -12.78
CA ARG A 309 29.28 -11.88 -13.47
C ARG A 309 30.43 -12.00 -12.49
N GLU A 310 31.55 -12.54 -12.94
CA GLU A 310 32.79 -12.51 -12.16
C GLU A 310 33.30 -11.06 -12.01
N ALA A 311 33.91 -10.77 -10.85
CA ALA A 311 34.57 -9.51 -10.60
C ALA A 311 35.73 -9.30 -11.58
N ASP A 312 35.78 -8.15 -12.23
CA ASP A 312 36.96 -7.76 -12.99
C ASP A 312 38.11 -7.37 -12.05
N THR A 313 39.35 -7.48 -12.55
CA THR A 313 40.54 -7.28 -11.71
C THR A 313 40.61 -5.87 -11.14
N GLU A 314 40.20 -4.85 -11.90
CA GLU A 314 40.32 -3.45 -11.53
C GLU A 314 39.24 -3.05 -10.49
N GLY A 315 38.00 -3.46 -10.70
CA GLY A 315 36.88 -3.24 -9.79
C GLY A 315 37.07 -3.94 -8.44
N LYS A 316 37.54 -5.20 -8.46
CA LYS A 316 37.87 -5.92 -7.22
C LYS A 316 39.00 -5.25 -6.44
N GLU A 317 40.07 -4.82 -7.13
CA GLU A 317 41.19 -4.14 -6.49
C GLU A 317 40.77 -2.78 -5.91
N PHE A 318 39.88 -2.05 -6.57
CA PHE A 318 39.29 -0.81 -6.05
C PHE A 318 38.60 -1.03 -4.69
N TRP A 319 37.68 -2.00 -4.61
CA TRP A 319 36.94 -2.29 -3.37
C TRP A 319 37.86 -2.80 -2.25
N LEU A 320 38.80 -3.69 -2.57
CA LEU A 320 39.79 -4.15 -1.59
C LEU A 320 40.64 -3.00 -1.03
N ASN A 321 41.05 -2.05 -1.86
CA ASN A 321 41.77 -0.87 -1.41
C ASN A 321 40.90 0.01 -0.50
N LYS A 322 39.63 0.23 -0.85
CA LYS A 322 38.69 0.98 0.00
C LYS A 322 38.47 0.33 1.36
N MET A 323 38.37 -1.00 1.41
CA MET A 323 38.28 -1.74 2.66
C MET A 323 39.58 -1.66 3.48
N SER A 324 40.75 -1.63 2.81
CA SER A 324 42.03 -1.42 3.50
C SER A 324 42.17 -0.01 4.09
N GLU A 325 41.47 0.97 3.52
CA GLU A 325 41.34 2.35 4.01
C GLU A 325 40.34 2.49 5.15
N GLY A 326 39.62 1.42 5.52
CA GLY A 326 38.69 1.37 6.66
C GLY A 326 37.20 1.33 6.30
N MET A 327 36.86 1.25 5.01
CA MET A 327 35.47 1.01 4.58
C MET A 327 34.95 -0.34 5.09
N SER A 328 33.74 -0.37 5.64
CA SER A 328 33.11 -1.60 6.13
C SER A 328 32.53 -2.42 4.98
N GLN A 329 32.33 -3.73 5.20
CA GLN A 329 31.60 -4.60 4.27
C GLN A 329 30.19 -4.07 3.97
N ALA A 330 29.53 -3.46 4.97
CA ALA A 330 28.19 -2.92 4.81
C ALA A 330 28.18 -1.71 3.86
N ALA A 331 29.18 -0.83 3.98
CA ALA A 331 29.34 0.29 3.06
C ALA A 331 29.64 -0.17 1.61
N VAL A 332 30.36 -1.29 1.45
CA VAL A 332 30.56 -1.90 0.12
C VAL A 332 29.23 -2.43 -0.42
N VAL A 333 28.47 -3.19 0.37
CA VAL A 333 27.15 -3.74 -0.04
C VAL A 333 26.19 -2.64 -0.46
N SER A 334 26.03 -1.59 0.35
CA SER A 334 25.16 -0.45 0.00
C SER A 334 25.64 0.22 -1.30
N GLY A 335 26.95 0.33 -1.52
CA GLY A 335 27.52 0.89 -2.75
C GLY A 335 27.23 0.05 -4.00
N PHE A 336 27.21 -1.29 -3.88
CA PHE A 336 26.79 -2.15 -4.98
C PHE A 336 25.27 -2.08 -5.22
N ALA A 337 24.47 -2.16 -4.16
CA ALA A 337 23.02 -2.14 -4.24
C ALA A 337 22.48 -0.81 -4.78
N ASN A 338 23.22 0.30 -4.61
CA ASN A 338 22.88 1.62 -5.15
C ASN A 338 23.49 1.91 -6.53
N SER A 339 24.12 0.92 -7.18
CA SER A 339 24.76 1.14 -8.48
C SER A 339 23.76 1.05 -9.64
N ASP A 340 23.98 1.83 -10.71
CA ASP A 340 23.21 1.74 -11.95
C ASP A 340 23.11 0.31 -12.51
N GLU A 341 24.15 -0.50 -12.29
CA GLU A 341 24.21 -1.90 -12.74
C GLU A 341 23.29 -2.81 -11.90
N ALA A 342 23.09 -2.50 -10.61
CA ALA A 342 22.11 -3.17 -9.76
C ALA A 342 20.66 -2.71 -10.06
N HIS A 343 20.47 -1.44 -10.46
CA HIS A 343 19.16 -0.93 -10.88
C HIS A 343 18.60 -1.66 -12.11
N LEU A 344 19.46 -2.17 -13.00
CA LEU A 344 19.06 -2.83 -14.24
C LEU A 344 18.76 -4.34 -14.09
N LYS A 345 18.96 -4.92 -12.91
CA LYS A 345 19.05 -6.37 -12.75
C LYS A 345 18.29 -6.84 -11.50
N GLY A 346 16.98 -6.64 -11.47
CA GLY A 346 16.11 -7.38 -10.56
C GLY A 346 16.18 -8.89 -10.85
N ILE A 347 16.12 -9.72 -9.80
CA ILE A 347 16.02 -11.18 -9.95
C ILE A 347 14.70 -11.56 -10.66
N ASP A 348 14.68 -12.72 -11.32
CA ASP A 348 13.49 -13.35 -11.91
C ASP A 348 12.42 -13.61 -10.83
N GLY A 349 11.61 -12.60 -10.53
CA GLY A 349 10.59 -12.64 -9.47
C GLY A 349 10.19 -11.27 -8.93
N THR A 350 11.12 -10.31 -8.91
CA THR A 350 10.92 -8.98 -8.33
C THR A 350 11.10 -7.86 -9.35
N GLU A 351 10.17 -6.91 -9.42
CA GLU A 351 10.27 -5.71 -10.27
C GLU A 351 10.40 -4.48 -9.36
N TYR A 352 11.48 -3.73 -9.52
CA TYR A 352 11.67 -2.47 -8.81
C TYR A 352 11.09 -1.36 -9.67
N VAL A 353 10.01 -0.76 -9.17
CA VAL A 353 9.35 0.37 -9.82
C VAL A 353 9.73 1.60 -9.01
N ILE A 354 10.73 2.34 -9.50
CA ILE A 354 11.21 3.56 -8.84
C ILE A 354 10.39 4.73 -9.36
N ASN A 355 9.80 5.52 -8.46
CA ASN A 355 9.25 6.81 -8.83
C ASN A 355 10.39 7.72 -9.34
N MET A 356 10.57 7.78 -10.66
CA MET A 356 11.64 8.54 -11.31
C MET A 356 11.64 10.03 -10.90
N ASN A 357 10.53 10.56 -10.40
CA ASN A 357 10.46 11.93 -9.88
C ASN A 357 11.21 12.08 -8.56
N SER A 358 11.18 11.09 -7.69
CA SER A 358 11.94 11.13 -6.45
C SER A 358 13.42 10.88 -6.67
N GLU A 359 13.80 9.98 -7.60
CA GLU A 359 15.20 9.85 -8.03
C GLU A 359 15.71 11.15 -8.68
N PHE A 360 14.87 11.80 -9.50
CA PHE A 360 15.16 13.13 -10.04
C PHE A 360 15.39 14.15 -8.91
N LEU A 361 14.55 14.14 -7.86
CA LEU A 361 14.69 15.04 -6.72
C LEU A 361 15.93 14.73 -5.89
N ASP A 362 16.24 13.47 -5.61
CA ASP A 362 17.45 13.05 -4.90
C ASP A 362 18.70 13.51 -5.63
N ASN A 363 18.78 13.26 -6.94
CA ASN A 363 19.87 13.73 -7.77
C ASN A 363 19.92 15.26 -7.82
N LEU A 364 18.78 15.95 -7.82
CA LEU A 364 18.73 17.40 -7.86
C LEU A 364 19.17 18.04 -6.53
N TYR A 365 18.78 17.48 -5.39
CA TYR A 365 19.24 17.91 -4.07
C TYR A 365 20.74 17.66 -3.88
N ASP A 366 21.23 16.46 -4.22
CA ASP A 366 22.65 16.13 -4.11
C ASP A 366 23.49 17.01 -5.06
N SER A 367 23.08 17.16 -6.32
CA SER A 367 23.83 17.95 -7.30
C SER A 367 23.76 19.48 -7.09
N THR A 368 22.67 20.00 -6.52
CA THR A 368 22.48 21.45 -6.33
C THR A 368 22.95 21.92 -4.96
N PHE A 369 22.73 21.11 -3.93
CA PHE A 369 22.91 21.50 -2.53
C PHE A 369 23.95 20.66 -1.77
N GLU A 370 24.54 19.63 -2.41
CA GLU A 370 25.49 18.69 -1.79
C GLU A 370 24.94 18.06 -0.51
N ARG A 371 23.62 17.78 -0.50
CA ARG A 371 22.91 17.12 0.61
C ARG A 371 21.79 16.25 0.07
N GLU A 372 21.42 15.25 0.87
CA GLU A 372 20.17 14.52 0.67
C GLU A 372 18.97 15.43 0.90
N ALA A 373 17.88 15.11 0.21
CA ALA A 373 16.62 15.78 0.40
C ALA A 373 16.02 15.42 1.76
N ASP A 374 15.38 16.39 2.41
CA ASP A 374 14.54 16.13 3.58
C ASP A 374 13.12 15.71 3.17
N THR A 375 12.43 14.94 4.03
CA THR A 375 11.10 14.36 3.77
C THR A 375 10.07 15.42 3.39
N GLU A 376 9.91 16.48 4.21
CA GLU A 376 8.97 17.59 3.93
C GLU A 376 9.30 18.30 2.59
N GLY A 377 10.58 18.48 2.28
CA GLY A 377 11.04 19.06 1.02
C GLY A 377 10.76 18.17 -0.19
N LYS A 378 10.88 16.85 -0.06
CA LYS A 378 10.54 15.89 -1.11
C LYS A 378 9.04 15.86 -1.36
N GLU A 379 8.25 15.66 -0.30
CA GLU A 379 6.77 15.65 -0.38
C GLU A 379 6.23 16.92 -1.03
N PHE A 380 6.79 18.09 -0.69
CA PHE A 380 6.41 19.33 -1.34
C PHE A 380 6.61 19.31 -2.85
N TRP A 381 7.78 18.87 -3.34
CA TRP A 381 8.07 18.85 -4.77
C TRP A 381 7.36 17.72 -5.51
N LEU A 382 7.21 16.55 -4.90
CA LEU A 382 6.38 15.47 -5.43
C LEU A 382 4.93 15.94 -5.57
N GLY A 383 4.38 16.63 -4.56
CA GLY A 383 3.05 17.25 -4.64
C GLY A 383 2.92 18.33 -5.72
N LYS A 384 4.00 19.07 -6.03
CA LYS A 384 3.99 20.02 -7.16
C LYS A 384 4.02 19.31 -8.51
N ILE A 385 4.76 18.21 -8.60
CA ILE A 385 4.83 17.40 -9.82
C ILE A 385 3.48 16.73 -10.07
N SER A 386 2.82 16.20 -9.04
CA SER A 386 1.48 15.63 -9.15
C SER A 386 0.40 16.69 -9.50
N GLU A 387 0.58 17.95 -9.10
CA GLU A 387 -0.23 19.09 -9.56
C GLU A 387 0.05 19.50 -11.03
N GLY A 388 0.99 18.82 -11.73
CA GLY A 388 1.32 19.01 -13.14
C GLY A 388 2.58 19.86 -13.42
N MET A 389 3.43 20.11 -12.41
CA MET A 389 4.71 20.80 -12.59
C MET A 389 5.75 19.85 -13.19
N SER A 390 6.42 20.26 -14.28
CA SER A 390 7.44 19.43 -14.91
C SER A 390 8.75 19.41 -14.13
N GLN A 391 9.54 18.34 -14.25
CA GLN A 391 10.90 18.25 -13.68
C GLN A 391 11.79 19.43 -14.09
N ALA A 392 11.63 19.96 -15.32
CA ALA A 392 12.38 21.12 -15.77
C ALA A 392 12.03 22.40 -14.99
N GLU A 393 10.76 22.56 -14.59
CA GLU A 393 10.31 23.67 -13.75
C GLU A 393 10.79 23.52 -12.32
N VAL A 394 10.79 22.30 -11.78
CA VAL A 394 11.37 22.00 -10.45
C VAL A 394 12.88 22.30 -10.42
N ALA A 395 13.64 21.82 -11.41
CA ALA A 395 15.08 22.11 -11.52
C ALA A 395 15.36 23.63 -11.63
N ALA A 396 14.51 24.36 -12.36
CA ALA A 396 14.61 25.83 -12.44
C ALA A 396 14.37 26.48 -11.07
N HIS A 397 13.38 26.03 -10.31
CA HIS A 397 13.13 26.54 -8.96
C HIS A 397 14.30 26.28 -7.99
N PHE A 398 14.93 25.11 -8.06
CA PHE A 398 16.11 24.81 -7.26
C PHE A 398 17.26 25.76 -7.61
N ALA A 399 17.56 25.91 -8.91
CA ALA A 399 18.64 26.77 -9.38
C ALA A 399 18.43 28.26 -9.07
N GLU A 400 17.16 28.72 -8.99
CA GLU A 400 16.79 30.09 -8.65
C GLU A 400 16.64 30.34 -7.14
N SER A 401 16.72 29.30 -6.32
CA SER A 401 16.59 29.42 -4.86
C SER A 401 17.73 30.26 -4.27
N ASP A 402 17.41 31.02 -3.20
CA ASP A 402 18.41 31.80 -2.47
C ASP A 402 19.57 30.93 -1.93
N GLU A 403 19.28 29.66 -1.64
CA GLU A 403 20.24 28.65 -1.19
C GLU A 403 21.21 28.25 -2.32
N ALA A 404 20.70 27.94 -3.51
CA ALA A 404 21.52 27.55 -4.67
C ALA A 404 22.37 28.72 -5.16
N VAL A 405 21.81 29.94 -5.17
CA VAL A 405 22.53 31.17 -5.53
C VAL A 405 23.68 31.45 -4.56
N GLN A 406 23.50 31.14 -3.27
CA GLN A 406 24.57 31.24 -2.27
C GLN A 406 25.67 30.19 -2.45
N LEU A 407 25.30 28.94 -2.76
CA LEU A 407 26.24 27.83 -2.96
C LEU A 407 27.05 27.97 -4.26
N MET A 408 26.43 28.40 -5.36
CA MET A 408 27.12 28.64 -6.64
C MET A 408 28.04 29.87 -6.62
N GLY A 409 28.12 30.60 -5.50
CA GLY A 409 29.01 31.75 -5.36
C GLY A 409 28.66 32.92 -6.27
N ILE A 410 27.44 32.97 -6.80
CA ILE A 410 26.95 34.05 -7.68
C ILE A 410 26.59 35.24 -6.78
N ASN A 411 27.61 35.89 -6.22
CA ASN A 411 27.45 37.20 -5.61
C ASN A 411 27.07 38.18 -6.73
N GLY A 412 25.81 38.61 -6.71
CA GLY A 412 25.17 39.47 -7.70
C GLY A 412 26.10 40.48 -8.36
N THR A 413 26.62 40.11 -9.53
CA THR A 413 27.11 41.06 -10.52
C THR A 413 26.60 40.60 -11.87
N GLN A 414 25.67 41.41 -12.38
CA GLN A 414 25.03 41.31 -13.67
C GLN A 414 26.09 41.20 -14.79
N TYR A 415 26.20 40.05 -15.45
CA TYR A 415 26.95 39.95 -16.69
C TYR A 415 26.00 40.16 -17.87
N VAL A 416 26.13 41.31 -18.53
CA VAL A 416 25.56 41.54 -19.85
C VAL A 416 26.43 40.78 -20.84
N ILE A 417 25.91 39.70 -21.43
CA ILE A 417 26.53 39.05 -22.58
C ILE A 417 25.90 39.67 -23.83
N ASP A 418 26.71 40.49 -24.51
CA ASP A 418 26.41 41.06 -25.82
C ASP A 418 26.51 39.94 -26.86
N ILE A 419 25.41 39.64 -27.55
CA ILE A 419 25.36 38.61 -28.58
C ILE A 419 25.84 39.25 -29.88
N ASP A 420 27.12 39.13 -30.20
CA ASP A 420 27.58 39.34 -31.58
C ASP A 420 27.48 38.01 -32.33
N SER A 421 26.58 37.98 -33.31
CA SER A 421 26.21 36.80 -34.07
C SER A 421 27.34 36.35 -35.00
N GLY A 422 27.88 35.15 -34.83
CA GLY A 422 28.76 34.58 -35.84
C GLY A 422 29.45 33.25 -35.50
N GLN A 423 28.73 32.16 -35.77
CA GLN A 423 29.13 30.74 -35.88
C GLN A 423 29.06 29.87 -34.62
#